data_AF-A0A392RSB2-F1
#
_entry.id   AF-A0A392RSB2-F1
#
_cell.length_a   1.000
_cell.length_b   1.000
_cell.length_c   1.000
_cell.angle_alpha   90.00
_cell.angle_beta   90.00
_cell.angle_gamma   90.00
#
_symmetry.space_group_name_H-M   'P 1'
#
loop_
_entity.id
_entity.type
_entity.pdbx_description
1 polymer ?
#
loop_
_entity_poly.entity_id
_entity_poly.type
_entity_poly.pdbx_seq_one_letter_code
_entity_poly.pdbx_strand_id
1 'polypeptide(L)' 'MRRSKLKACLRENADLFAWSATEMPDLDPEVACHQLTIDPAASVVVQHRRKLSPEKRRLLKKL' A
#
# COMPACT_ATOMS: atom_id res chain seq x y z
N MET A 1 -27.70 8.32 1.02
CA MET A 1 -27.83 8.32 -0.46
C MET A 1 -26.53 8.70 -1.20
N ARG A 2 -25.92 9.87 -0.98
CA ARG A 2 -24.73 10.29 -1.76
C ARG A 2 -23.47 9.45 -1.55
N ARG A 3 -23.12 9.14 -0.29
CA ARG A 3 -21.90 8.38 0.04
C ARG A 3 -21.94 6.92 -0.42
N SER A 4 -23.11 6.28 -0.36
CA SER A 4 -23.27 4.89 -0.80
C SER A 4 -23.16 4.75 -2.31
N LYS A 5 -23.77 5.67 -3.08
CA LYS A 5 -23.64 5.71 -4.54
C LYS A 5 -22.20 5.98 -4.99
N LEU A 6 -21.51 6.91 -4.34
CA LEU A 6 -20.10 7.17 -4.62
C LEU A 6 -19.22 5.92 -4.35
N LYS A 7 -19.44 5.22 -3.23
CA LYS A 7 -18.71 3.99 -2.92
C LYS A 7 -18.97 2.88 -3.95
N ALA A 8 -20.19 2.74 -4.46
CA ALA A 8 -20.51 1.76 -5.49
C ALA A 8 -19.78 2.09 -6.79
N CYS A 9 -19.87 3.33 -7.27
CA CYS A 9 -19.17 3.80 -8.45
C CYS A 9 -17.65 3.59 -8.36
N LEU A 10 -17.01 3.94 -7.25
CA LEU A 10 -15.56 3.70 -7.09
C LEU A 10 -15.18 2.22 -7.08
N ARG A 11 -16.05 1.33 -6.59
CA ARG A 11 -15.80 -0.12 -6.60
C ARG A 11 -16.01 -0.75 -7.97
N GLU A 12 -17.02 -0.29 -8.70
CA GLU A 12 -17.32 -0.73 -10.07
C GLU A 12 -16.21 -0.34 -11.05
N ASN A 13 -15.42 0.69 -10.73
CA ASN A 13 -14.34 1.21 -11.57
C ASN A 13 -12.96 1.00 -10.91
N ALA A 14 -12.83 0.02 -10.02
CA ALA A 14 -11.60 -0.21 -9.26
C ALA A 14 -10.39 -0.57 -10.15
N ASP A 15 -10.66 -1.15 -11.31
CA ASP A 15 -9.72 -1.53 -12.37
C ASP A 15 -9.22 -0.34 -13.20
N LEU A 16 -9.90 0.82 -13.14
CA LEU A 16 -9.46 2.04 -13.81
C LEU A 16 -8.37 2.79 -13.02
N PHE A 17 -8.11 2.41 -11.77
CA PHE A 17 -7.08 3.03 -10.94
C PHE A 17 -5.80 2.18 -10.97
N ALA A 18 -4.67 2.85 -11.19
CA ALA A 18 -3.36 2.24 -10.95
C ALA A 18 -3.08 2.27 -9.44
N TRP A 19 -3.10 1.11 -8.79
CA TRP A 19 -2.80 0.91 -7.37
C TRP A 19 -1.30 0.81 -7.11
N SER A 20 -0.50 0.64 -8.16
CA SER A 20 0.96 0.63 -8.11
C SER A 20 1.56 1.41 -9.27
N ALA A 21 2.81 1.87 -9.09
CA ALA A 21 3.57 2.52 -10.16
C ALA A 21 3.72 1.63 -11.41
N THR A 22 3.78 0.31 -11.23
CA THR A 22 3.83 -0.69 -12.31
C THR A 22 2.55 -0.80 -13.13
N GLU A 23 1.40 -0.37 -12.61
CA GLU A 23 0.13 -0.36 -13.34
C GLU A 23 -0.07 0.95 -14.12
N MET A 24 0.86 1.91 -14.03
CA MET A 24 0.80 3.16 -14.77
C MET A 24 1.56 3.03 -16.10
N PRO A 25 0.87 3.01 -17.25
CA PRO A 25 1.49 2.68 -18.56
C PRO A 25 2.53 3.69 -19.05
N ASP A 26 2.51 4.91 -18.52
CA ASP A 26 3.45 5.99 -18.88
C ASP A 26 4.54 6.23 -17.81
N LEU A 27 4.55 5.44 -16.75
CA LEU A 27 5.46 5.60 -15.63
C LEU A 27 6.50 4.48 -15.67
N ASP A 28 7.72 4.79 -16.11
CA ASP A 28 8.82 3.83 -16.06
C ASP A 28 9.09 3.46 -14.58
N PRO A 29 8.87 2.19 -14.17
CA PRO A 29 9.09 1.78 -12.78
C PRO A 29 10.53 1.99 -12.33
N GLU A 30 11.52 1.95 -13.22
CA GLU A 30 12.94 2.21 -12.91
C GLU A 30 13.18 3.69 -12.54
N VAL A 31 12.35 4.59 -13.05
CA VAL A 31 12.42 6.03 -12.74
C VAL A 31 11.51 6.39 -11.57
N ALA A 32 10.34 5.77 -11.47
CA ALA A 32 9.32 6.10 -10.48
C ALA A 32 9.49 5.40 -9.15
N CYS A 33 10.07 4.20 -9.14
CA CYS A 33 10.35 3.47 -7.91
C CYS A 33 11.72 3.90 -7.39
N HIS A 34 11.77 4.31 -6.12
CA HIS A 34 13.04 4.51 -5.45
C HIS A 34 13.54 3.16 -4.97
N GLN A 35 14.71 2.75 -5.46
CA GLN A 35 15.38 1.56 -4.95
C GLN A 35 16.04 1.89 -3.62
N LEU A 36 15.78 1.06 -2.60
CA LEU A 36 16.54 1.13 -1.36
C LEU A 36 17.96 0.62 -1.62
N THR A 37 18.99 1.34 -1.16
CA THR A 37 20.38 0.89 -1.23
C THR A 37 20.61 -0.25 -0.24
N ILE A 38 20.16 -1.45 -0.61
CA ILE A 38 20.28 -2.68 0.17
C ILE A 38 21.28 -3.58 -0.53
N ASP A 39 22.18 -4.20 0.23
CA ASP A 39 23.08 -5.24 -0.28
C ASP A 39 22.25 -6.44 -0.82
N PRO A 40 22.34 -6.80 -2.11
CA PRO A 40 21.62 -7.94 -2.67
C PRO A 40 21.97 -9.29 -2.02
N ALA A 41 23.14 -9.39 -1.40
CA ALA A 41 23.55 -10.58 -0.66
C ALA A 41 23.01 -10.62 0.79
N ALA A 42 22.38 -9.54 1.26
CA ALA A 42 21.84 -9.49 2.61
C ALA A 42 20.65 -10.44 2.77
N SER A 43 20.72 -11.29 3.79
CA SER A 43 19.63 -12.19 4.14
C SER A 43 18.41 -11.42 4.65
N VAL A 44 17.21 -11.86 4.25
CA VAL A 44 15.96 -11.33 4.79
C VAL A 44 15.84 -11.70 6.26
N VAL A 45 15.70 -10.70 7.13
CA VAL A 45 15.52 -10.90 8.57
C VAL A 45 14.08 -10.59 8.96
N VAL A 46 13.36 -11.60 9.44
CA VAL A 46 12.03 -11.40 10.03
C VAL A 46 12.18 -10.73 11.39
N GLN A 47 11.82 -9.44 11.48
CA GLN A 47 11.84 -8.72 12.75
C GLN A 47 10.58 -9.02 13.58
N HIS A 48 10.77 -9.40 14.85
CA HIS A 48 9.64 -9.62 15.74
C HIS A 48 8.86 -8.32 15.96
N ARG A 49 7.53 -8.38 15.82
CA ARG A 49 6.69 -7.20 15.95
C ARG A 49 6.76 -6.65 17.37
N ARG A 50 7.12 -5.37 17.52
CA ARG A 50 7.16 -4.72 18.85
C ARG A 50 5.76 -4.72 19.49
N LYS A 51 5.69 -4.95 20.80
CA LYS A 51 4.44 -4.85 21.56
C LYS A 51 3.94 -3.41 21.52
N LEU A 52 2.82 -3.19 20.83
CA LEU A 52 2.11 -1.91 20.83
C LEU A 52 1.24 -1.77 22.09
N SER A 53 1.13 -0.55 22.61
CA SER A 53 0.21 -0.22 23.71
C SER A 53 -1.24 -0.53 23.33
N PRO A 54 -2.14 -0.75 24.32
CA PRO A 54 -3.54 -1.05 24.05
C PRO A 54 -4.23 -0.01 23.17
N GLU A 55 -3.92 1.28 23.38
CA GLU A 55 -4.46 2.40 22.61
C GLU A 55 -4.02 2.37 21.13
N LYS A 56 -2.70 2.28 20.87
CA LYS A 56 -2.16 2.20 19.50
C LYS A 56 -2.68 0.98 18.75
N ARG A 57 -2.86 -0.15 19.46
CA ARG A 57 -3.44 -1.37 18.89
C ARG A 57 -4.91 -1.21 18.50
N ARG A 58 -5.70 -0.43 19.26
CA ARG A 58 -7.09 -0.14 18.92
C ARG A 58 -7.23 0.75 17.68
N LEU A 59 -6.28 1.66 17.46
CA LEU A 59 -6.24 2.50 16.25
C LEU A 59 -5.90 1.66 15.00
N LEU A 60 -4.87 0.82 15.08
CA LEU A 60 -4.48 -0.03 13.95
C LEU A 60 -5.56 -1.04 13.54
N LYS A 61 -6.40 -1.52 14.47
CA LYS A 61 -7.50 -2.45 14.18
C LYS A 61 -8.70 -1.80 13.47
N LYS A 62 -8.73 -0.46 13.35
CA LYS A 62 -9.84 0.29 12.75
C LYS A 62 -9.54 0.77 11.32
N LEU A 63 -8.32 0.55 10.84
CA LEU A 63 -7.90 0.72 9.45
C LEU A 63 -8.04 -0.61 8.73
#